data_AF-A0A163PYM4-F1
#
_entry.id   AF-A0A163PYM4-F1
#
_cell.length_a   1.000
_cell.length_b   1.000
_cell.length_c   1.000
_cell.angle_alpha   90.00
_cell.angle_beta   90.00
_cell.angle_gamma   90.00
#
_symmetry.space_group_name_H-M   'P 1'
#
loop_
_entity.id
_entity.type
_entity.pdbx_description
1 polymer ?
#
loop_
_entity_poly.entity_id
_entity_poly.type
_entity_poly.pdbx_seq_one_letter_code
_entity_poly.pdbx_strand_id
1 'polypeptide(L)' 'MFRKEINMDEDLRILLQEIKICRQQMYDLKPSSNDFSDPELVVQSQKLDKLIYLYQKLTIKHIQPAK' A
#
# COMPACT_ATOMS: atom_id res chain seq x y z
N MET A 1 -2.64 32.99 2.23
CA MET A 1 -2.31 32.02 1.17
C MET A 1 -1.73 30.78 1.86
N PHE A 2 -2.58 29.85 2.27
CA PHE A 2 -2.12 28.67 3.01
C PHE A 2 -1.54 27.67 2.01
N ARG A 3 -0.22 27.50 2.03
CA ARG A 3 0.40 26.33 1.41
C ARG A 3 -0.21 25.12 2.12
N LYS A 4 -0.99 24.32 1.39
CA LYS A 4 -1.28 22.94 1.78
C LYS A 4 0.07 22.22 1.78
N GLU A 5 0.78 22.28 2.89
CA GLU A 5 1.66 21.18 3.26
C GLU A 5 0.72 19.99 3.42
N ILE A 6 0.53 19.27 2.31
CA ILE A 6 0.00 17.92 2.32
C ILE A 6 0.84 17.20 3.38
N ASN A 7 0.19 16.69 4.42
CA ASN A 7 0.86 16.09 5.57
C ASN A 7 1.39 14.72 5.11
N MET A 8 2.44 14.72 4.29
CA MET A 8 2.94 13.56 3.55
C MET A 8 3.35 12.42 4.49
N ASP A 9 3.75 12.73 5.72
CA ASP A 9 3.97 11.75 6.79
C ASP A 9 2.68 11.04 7.23
N GLU A 10 1.57 11.77 7.27
CA GLU A 10 0.25 11.22 7.55
C GLU A 10 -0.23 10.34 6.40
N ASP A 11 -0.02 10.77 5.15
CA ASP A 11 -0.31 9.96 3.96
C ASP A 11 0.52 8.67 3.92
N LEU A 12 1.81 8.73 4.27
CA LEU A 12 2.68 7.55 4.38
C LEU A 12 2.21 6.60 5.50
N ARG A 13 1.79 7.14 6.65
CA ARG A 13 1.24 6.35 7.76
C ARG A 13 -0.07 5.65 7.38
N ILE A 14 -0.96 6.36 6.67
CA ILE A 14 -2.21 5.81 6.16
C ILE A 14 -1.92 4.67 5.18
N LEU A 15 -1.04 4.88 4.20
CA LEU A 15 -0.65 3.84 3.26
C LEU A 15 -0.04 2.61 3.94
N LEU A 16 0.80 2.82 4.96
CA LEU A 16 1.34 1.73 5.77
C LEU A 16 0.26 0.93 6.50
N GLN A 17 -0.76 1.60 7.05
CA GLN A 17 -1.89 0.92 7.67
C GLN A 17 -2.71 0.15 6.64
N GLU A 18 -3.00 0.73 5.47
CA GLU A 18 -3.73 0.05 4.40
C GLU A 18 -2.99 -1.19 3.89
N ILE A 19 -1.66 -1.11 3.76
CA ILE A 19 -0.81 -2.26 3.40
C ILE A 19 -0.95 -3.39 4.44
N LYS A 20 -0.95 -3.05 5.73
CA LYS A 20 -1.12 -4.05 6.81
C LYS A 20 -2.49 -4.70 6.76
N ILE A 21 -3.54 -3.92 6.56
CA ILE A 21 -4.92 -4.41 6.45
C ILE A 21 -5.04 -5.35 5.24
N CYS A 22 -4.52 -4.93 4.08
CA CYS A 22 -4.57 -5.73 2.86
C CYS A 22 -3.84 -7.08 3.02
N ARG A 23 -2.66 -7.09 3.68
CA ARG A 23 -1.97 -8.34 4.02
C ARG A 23 -2.77 -9.23 4.96
N GLN A 24 -3.39 -8.65 5.99
CA GLN A 24 -4.24 -9.41 6.91
C GLN A 24 -5.42 -10.04 6.17
N GLN A 25 -6.09 -9.29 5.30
CA GLN A 25 -7.17 -9.82 4.46
C GLN A 25 -6.71 -10.98 3.58
N MET A 26 -5.51 -10.91 2.99
CA MET A 26 -4.95 -12.03 2.22
C MET A 26 -4.65 -13.27 3.08
N TYR A 27 -4.21 -13.08 4.33
CA TYR A 27 -4.02 -14.20 5.27
C TYR A 27 -5.33 -14.79 5.77
N ASP A 28 -6.34 -13.96 6.00
CA ASP A 28 -7.68 -14.37 6.42
C ASP A 28 -8.40 -15.15 5.31
N LEU A 29 -8.17 -14.77 4.05
CA LEU A 29 -8.59 -15.53 2.86
C LEU A 29 -7.90 -16.90 2.75
N LYS A 30 -6.97 -17.20 3.66
CA LYS A 30 -6.29 -18.48 3.88
C LYS A 30 -6.42 -19.44 2.69
N PRO A 31 -5.41 -19.53 1.82
CA PRO A 31 -5.34 -20.61 0.84
C PRO A 31 -5.26 -21.93 1.61
N SER A 32 -6.42 -22.55 1.91
CA SER A 32 -6.52 -23.88 2.50
C SER A 32 -6.00 -24.95 1.54
N SER A 33 -5.89 -24.58 0.27
CA SER A 33 -5.19 -25.27 -0.80
C SER A 33 -4.10 -24.32 -1.30
N ASN A 34 -3.02 -24.84 -1.88
CA ASN A 34 -1.93 -24.09 -2.51
C ASN A 34 -2.39 -23.34 -3.79
N ASP A 35 -3.65 -22.91 -3.80
CA ASP A 35 -4.42 -22.42 -4.91
C ASP A 35 -4.48 -20.91 -4.84
N PHE A 36 -3.56 -20.28 -5.57
CA PHE A 36 -3.48 -18.84 -5.71
C PHE A 36 -4.39 -18.32 -6.84
N SER A 37 -5.31 -19.17 -7.33
CA SER A 37 -6.26 -18.84 -8.39
C SER A 37 -7.52 -18.16 -7.86
N ASP A 38 -7.67 -18.03 -6.52
CA ASP A 38 -8.81 -17.35 -5.91
C ASP A 38 -8.88 -15.90 -6.44
N PRO A 39 -9.96 -15.52 -7.15
CA PRO A 39 -10.09 -14.19 -7.72
C PRO A 39 -10.04 -13.07 -6.67
N GLU A 40 -10.52 -13.30 -5.45
CA GLU A 40 -10.44 -12.34 -4.36
C GLU A 40 -9.00 -12.18 -3.89
N LEU A 41 -8.24 -13.28 -3.77
CA LEU A 41 -6.82 -13.22 -3.42
C LEU A 41 -5.99 -12.48 -4.49
N VAL A 42 -6.28 -12.71 -5.77
CA VAL A 42 -5.65 -11.99 -6.89
C VAL A 42 -5.96 -10.49 -6.82
N VAL A 43 -7.21 -10.10 -6.56
CA VAL A 43 -7.60 -8.70 -6.41
C VAL A 43 -6.90 -8.05 -5.22
N GLN A 44 -6.81 -8.75 -4.07
CA GLN A 44 -6.08 -8.24 -2.91
C GLN A 44 -4.58 -8.11 -3.20
N SER A 45 -3.98 -9.06 -3.92
CA SER A 45 -2.57 -8.97 -4.33
C SER A 45 -2.31 -7.74 -5.19
N GLN A 46 -3.15 -7.49 -6.20
CA GLN A 46 -3.03 -6.31 -7.07
C GLN A 46 -3.21 -5.01 -6.30
N LYS A 47 -4.14 -4.99 -5.33
CA LYS A 47 -4.35 -3.84 -4.44
C LYS A 47 -3.10 -3.59 -3.58
N LEU A 48 -2.50 -4.64 -3.03
CA LEU A 48 -1.27 -4.56 -2.24
C LEU A 48 -0.11 -3.98 -3.07
N ASP A 49 0.09 -4.45 -4.30
CA ASP A 49 1.13 -3.94 -5.20
C ASP A 49 0.96 -2.45 -5.48
N LYS A 50 -0.27 -2.00 -5.72
CA LYS A 50 -0.58 -0.58 -5.93
C LYS A 50 -0.24 0.26 -4.70
N LEU A 51 -0.58 -0.23 -3.50
CA LEU A 51 -0.28 0.49 -2.25
C LEU A 51 1.22 0.58 -1.99
N ILE A 52 1.96 -0.52 -2.23
CA ILE A 52 3.43 -0.54 -2.12
C ILE A 52 4.06 0.45 -3.11
N TYR A 53 3.59 0.47 -4.36
CA TYR A 53 4.08 1.42 -5.36
C TYR A 53 3.84 2.87 -4.93
N LEU A 54 2.65 3.20 -4.42
CA LEU A 54 2.34 4.55 -3.93
C LEU A 54 3.23 4.93 -2.75
N TYR A 55 3.40 4.03 -1.78
CA TYR A 55 4.28 4.24 -0.64
C TYR A 55 5.73 4.50 -1.06
N GLN A 56 6.26 3.68 -1.97
CA GLN A 56 7.61 3.86 -2.52
C GLN A 56 7.75 5.17 -3.28
N LYS A 57 6.77 5.54 -4.10
CA LYS A 57 6.77 6.80 -4.86
C LYS A 57 6.81 8.02 -3.95
N LEU A 58 6.05 8.01 -2.85
CA LEU A 58 6.07 9.09 -1.86
C LEU A 58 7.38 9.10 -1.06
N THR A 59 7.92 7.92 -0.73
CA THR A 59 9.21 7.79 -0.03
C THR A 59 10.39 8.24 -0.90
N ILE A 60 10.39 7.95 -2.21
CA ILE A 60 11.44 8.40 -3.13
C ILE A 60 11.44 9.92 -3.26
N LYS A 61 10.25 10.55 -3.32
CA LYS A 61 10.12 12.01 -3.26
C LYS A 61 10.68 12.61 -1.95
N HIS A 62 10.68 11.85 -0.87
CA HIS A 62 11.27 12.26 0.42
C HIS A 62 12.81 12.16 0.41
N ILE A 63 13.39 11.19 -0.30
CA ILE A 63 14.86 10.95 -0.30
C ILE A 63 15.59 11.80 -1.35
N GLN A 64 14.92 12.17 -2.44
CA GLN A 64 15.50 13.07 -3.45
C GLN A 64 14.94 14.49 -3.24
N PRO A 65 15.61 15.38 -2.47
CA PRO A 65 15.32 16.80 -2.59
C PRO A 65 15.57 17.20 -4.04
N ALA A 66 14.62 17.90 -4.64
CA ALA A 66 14.71 18.42 -5.99
C ALA A 66 16.08 19.10 -6.18
N LYS A 67 16.83 18.65 -7.20
CA LYS A 67 18.05 19.33 -7.66
C LYS A 67 17.72 20.70 -8.21
#